data_AF-A0A2U3CK62-F1
#
_entry.id   AF-A0A2U3CK62-F1
#
_cell.length_a   1.000
_cell.length_b   1.000
_cell.length_c   1.000
_cell.angle_alpha   90.00
_cell.angle_beta   90.00
_cell.angle_gamma   90.00
#
_symmetry.space_group_name_H-M   'P 1'
#
loop_
_entity.id
_entity.type
_entity.pdbx_description
1 polymer ?
#
loop_
_entity_poly.entity_id
_entity_poly.type
_entity_poly.pdbx_seq_one_letter_code
_entity_poly.pdbx_strand_id
1 'polypeptide(L)'
;MSKDKVYGYGISIITIILLLLYTWFLPIQKYFPDVVEAFNPLGTTPTDAMLWPVYLATLMIGFIIAWIGITMATTPPPEPIDLDDLNLEDEDFDEEDKD
;
A
#
# COMPACT_ATOMS: atom_id res chain seq x y z
N MET A 1 -16.96 -3.16 -14.54
CA MET A 1 -15.60 -2.61 -14.30
C MET A 1 -14.61 -3.49 -15.05
N SER A 2 -13.59 -2.91 -15.68
CA SER A 2 -12.41 -3.67 -16.11
C SER A 2 -11.85 -4.44 -14.91
N LYS A 3 -11.30 -5.63 -15.14
CA LYS A 3 -10.76 -6.48 -14.07
C LYS A 3 -9.71 -5.70 -13.25
N ASP A 4 -8.95 -4.85 -13.91
CA ASP A 4 -7.89 -4.01 -13.33
C ASP A 4 -8.43 -3.00 -12.30
N LYS A 5 -9.61 -2.43 -12.59
CA LYS A 5 -10.29 -1.49 -11.69
C LYS A 5 -10.80 -2.17 -10.43
N VAL A 6 -11.21 -3.44 -10.51
CA VAL A 6 -11.65 -4.24 -9.36
C VAL A 6 -10.48 -4.51 -8.43
N TYR A 7 -9.30 -4.83 -8.96
CA TYR A 7 -8.11 -5.05 -8.14
C TYR A 7 -7.64 -3.77 -7.43
N GLY A 8 -7.66 -2.62 -8.12
CA GLY A 8 -7.32 -1.32 -7.52
C GLY A 8 -8.25 -0.91 -6.36
N TYR A 9 -9.57 -1.03 -6.55
CA TYR A 9 -10.51 -0.78 -5.45
C TYR A 9 -10.43 -1.85 -4.35
N GLY A 10 -10.20 -3.11 -4.71
CA GLY A 10 -10.06 -4.20 -3.76
C GLY A 10 -8.91 -3.95 -2.78
N ILE A 11 -7.71 -3.67 -3.28
CA ILE A 11 -6.54 -3.45 -2.42
C ILE A 11 -6.68 -2.21 -1.54
N SER A 12 -7.26 -1.12 -2.07
CA SER A 12 -7.46 0.11 -1.29
C SER A 12 -8.48 -0.07 -0.16
N ILE A 13 -9.62 -0.70 -0.43
CA ILE A 13 -10.65 -0.97 0.58
C ILE A 13 -10.12 -1.91 1.66
N ILE A 14 -9.45 -3.00 1.27
CA ILE A 14 -8.87 -3.96 2.23
C ILE A 14 -7.84 -3.26 3.13
N THR A 15 -6.99 -2.42 2.55
CA THR A 15 -5.98 -1.68 3.31
C THR A 15 -6.63 -0.73 4.33
N ILE A 16 -7.67 -0.01 3.93
CA ILE A 16 -8.40 0.89 4.85
C ILE A 16 -9.04 0.09 5.98
N ILE A 17 -9.67 -1.05 5.69
CA ILE A 17 -10.25 -1.93 6.72
C ILE A 17 -9.17 -2.41 7.70
N LEU A 18 -8.02 -2.86 7.20
CA LEU A 18 -6.91 -3.28 8.05
C LEU A 18 -6.38 -2.15 8.94
N LEU A 19 -6.26 -0.93 8.42
CA LEU A 19 -5.87 0.23 9.23
C LEU A 19 -6.90 0.53 10.32
N LEU A 20 -8.19 0.47 10.01
CA LEU A 20 -9.25 0.66 11.01
C LEU A 20 -9.20 -0.41 12.10
N LEU A 21 -9.03 -1.68 11.71
CA LEU A 21 -8.88 -2.79 12.65
C LEU A 21 -7.63 -2.61 13.52
N TYR A 22 -6.50 -2.23 12.93
CA TYR A 22 -5.26 -1.97 13.66
C TYR A 22 -5.41 -0.84 14.68
N THR A 23 -6.00 0.28 14.27
CA THR A 23 -6.29 1.42 15.16
C THR A 23 -7.25 1.03 16.28
N TRP A 24 -8.27 0.21 15.99
CA TRP A 24 -9.20 -0.30 16.98
C TRP A 24 -8.56 -1.28 17.97
N PHE A 25 -7.50 -1.98 17.58
CA PHE A 25 -6.81 -2.94 18.43
C PHE A 25 -5.91 -2.27 19.49
N LEU A 26 -5.44 -1.04 19.26
CA LEU A 26 -4.61 -0.30 20.22
C LEU A 26 -5.22 -0.15 21.63
N PRO A 27 -6.48 0.29 21.81
CA PRO A 27 -7.06 0.41 23.14
C PRO A 27 -7.24 -0.94 23.86
N ILE A 28 -7.26 -2.08 23.14
CA ILE A 28 -7.36 -3.41 23.75
C ILE A 28 -6.16 -3.68 24.66
N GLN A 29 -4.97 -3.19 24.31
CA GLN A 29 -3.77 -3.30 25.16
C GLN A 29 -3.95 -2.63 26.52
N LYS A 30 -4.74 -1.55 26.58
CA LYS A 30 -5.00 -0.82 27.83
C LYS A 30 -6.11 -1.45 28.68
N TYR A 31 -7.16 -1.97 28.04
CA TYR A 31 -8.34 -2.48 28.75
C TYR A 31 -8.30 -3.99 29.03
N PHE A 32 -7.51 -4.76 28.29
CA PHE A 32 -7.42 -6.22 28.40
C PHE A 32 -5.96 -6.71 28.32
N PRO A 33 -5.11 -6.36 29.31
CA PRO A 33 -3.68 -6.70 29.28
C PRO A 33 -3.43 -8.22 29.23
N ASP A 34 -4.22 -9.02 29.96
CA ASP A 34 -4.09 -10.49 30.01
C ASP A 34 -4.30 -11.14 28.63
N VAL A 35 -5.21 -10.58 27.82
CA VAL A 35 -5.46 -11.05 26.46
C VAL A 35 -4.24 -10.76 25.60
N VAL A 36 -3.66 -9.57 25.71
CA VAL A 36 -2.50 -9.17 24.90
C VAL A 36 -1.25 -9.94 25.28
N GLU A 37 -1.05 -10.24 26.56
CA GLU A 37 0.04 -11.07 27.05
C GLU A 37 -0.05 -12.52 26.51
N ALA A 38 -1.27 -13.08 26.41
CA ALA A 38 -1.48 -14.41 25.84
C ALA A 38 -1.07 -14.53 24.35
N PHE A 39 -1.06 -13.42 23.61
CA PHE A 39 -0.61 -13.36 22.22
C PHE A 39 0.81 -12.78 22.05
N ASN A 40 1.54 -12.56 23.15
CA ASN A 40 2.89 -12.02 23.16
C ASN A 40 3.93 -13.08 23.59
N PRO A 41 4.30 -14.03 22.72
CA PRO A 41 5.19 -15.13 23.06
C PRO A 41 6.61 -14.70 23.47
N LEU A 42 6.98 -13.44 23.20
CA LEU A 42 8.28 -12.87 23.53
C LEU A 42 8.26 -12.05 24.84
N GLY A 43 7.09 -11.85 25.46
CA GLY A 43 6.95 -11.12 26.72
C GLY A 43 7.34 -9.64 26.66
N THR A 44 7.56 -9.08 25.47
CA THR A 44 7.99 -7.70 25.30
C THR A 44 6.77 -6.80 25.24
N THR A 45 6.53 -5.98 26.26
CA THR A 45 5.50 -4.94 26.25
C THR A 45 6.06 -3.68 25.59
N PRO A 46 5.52 -3.23 24.45
CA PRO A 46 5.91 -1.95 23.86
C PRO A 46 5.59 -0.83 24.85
N THR A 47 6.57 0.03 25.12
CA THR A 47 6.33 1.25 25.88
C THR A 47 5.54 2.25 25.03
N ASP A 48 4.73 3.10 25.66
CA ASP A 48 3.92 4.11 24.96
C ASP A 48 4.76 5.00 24.02
N ALA A 49 6.01 5.28 24.40
CA ALA A 49 6.96 6.06 23.59
C ALA A 49 7.36 5.37 22.27
N MET A 50 7.40 4.03 22.23
CA MET A 50 7.69 3.26 21.02
C MET A 50 6.45 3.01 20.17
N LEU A 51 5.28 2.96 20.80
CA LEU A 51 4.02 2.63 20.16
C LEU A 51 3.57 3.73 19.18
N TRP A 52 3.75 5.01 19.52
CA TRP A 52 3.37 6.14 18.67
C TRP A 52 4.13 6.22 17.33
N PRO A 53 5.48 6.16 17.29
CA PRO A 53 6.21 6.15 16.03
C PRO A 53 5.85 4.97 15.14
N VAL A 54 5.69 3.77 15.72
CA VAL A 54 5.30 2.56 14.98
C VAL A 54 3.90 2.72 14.40
N TYR A 55 2.94 3.20 15.20
CA TYR A 55 1.58 3.45 14.75
C TYR A 55 1.55 4.45 13.59
N LEU A 56 2.27 5.58 13.71
CA LEU A 56 2.36 6.58 12.64
C LEU A 56 3.01 6.02 11.37
N ALA A 57 4.07 5.23 11.51
CA ALA A 57 4.71 4.57 10.37
C ALA A 57 3.74 3.61 9.66
N THR A 58 2.97 2.82 10.42
CA THR A 58 1.94 1.93 9.87
C THR A 58 0.85 2.71 9.14
N LEU A 59 0.35 3.81 9.71
CA LEU A 59 -0.63 4.67 9.05
C LEU A 59 -0.08 5.26 7.75
N MET A 60 1.17 5.76 7.78
CA MET A 60 1.81 6.36 6.61
C MET A 60 1.96 5.35 5.46
N ILE A 61 2.46 4.15 5.76
CA ILE A 61 2.64 3.10 4.75
C ILE A 61 1.28 2.61 4.23
N GLY A 62 0.33 2.35 5.13
CA GLY A 62 -1.01 1.93 4.72
C GLY A 62 -1.73 2.99 3.90
N PHE A 63 -1.54 4.27 4.20
CA PHE A 63 -2.06 5.37 3.40
C PHE A 63 -1.48 5.36 1.98
N ILE A 64 -0.17 5.15 1.84
CA ILE A 64 0.48 5.03 0.52
C ILE A 64 -0.09 3.85 -0.28
N ILE A 65 -0.27 2.68 0.36
CA ILE A 65 -0.83 1.50 -0.30
C ILE A 65 -2.28 1.75 -0.75
N ALA A 66 -3.10 2.35 0.13
CA ALA A 66 -4.48 2.69 -0.20
C ALA A 66 -4.54 3.73 -1.35
N TRP A 67 -3.66 4.72 -1.33
CA TRP A 67 -3.53 5.72 -2.38
C TRP A 67 -3.16 5.08 -3.73
N ILE A 68 -2.18 4.18 -3.76
CA ILE A 68 -1.79 3.44 -4.97
C ILE A 68 -2.96 2.60 -5.50
N GLY A 69 -3.74 1.95 -4.62
CA GLY A 69 -4.93 1.21 -5.02
C GLY A 69 -5.96 2.10 -5.72
N ILE A 70 -6.18 3.31 -5.18
CA ILE A 70 -7.09 4.29 -5.78
C ILE A 70 -6.55 4.79 -7.12
N THR A 71 -5.26 5.14 -7.23
CA THR A 71 -4.69 5.63 -8.49
C THR A 71 -4.80 4.60 -9.59
N MET A 72 -4.47 3.32 -9.34
CA MET A 72 -4.64 2.22 -10.30
C MET A 72 -6.10 2.02 -10.74
N ALA A 73 -7.07 2.24 -9.85
CA ALA A 73 -8.48 2.13 -10.18
C ALA A 73 -8.99 3.29 -11.04
N THR A 74 -8.33 4.44 -10.94
CA THR A 74 -8.70 5.68 -11.64
C THR A 74 -7.93 5.94 -12.93
N THR A 75 -6.80 5.26 -13.16
CA THR A 75 -6.07 5.33 -14.44
C THR A 75 -6.88 4.64 -15.54
N PRO A 76 -7.30 5.38 -16.59
CA PRO A 76 -7.82 4.76 -17.80
C PRO A 76 -6.71 3.91 -18.44
N PRO A 77 -7.04 2.77 -19.06
CA PRO A 77 -6.07 2.07 -19.91
C PRO A 77 -5.53 3.08 -20.93
N PRO A 78 -4.20 3.10 -21.18
CA PRO A 78 -3.62 4.03 -22.14
C PRO A 78 -4.35 3.89 -23.48
N GLU A 79 -4.70 5.01 -24.08
CA GLU A 79 -5.29 5.00 -25.42
C GLU A 79 -4.30 4.29 -26.36
N PRO A 80 -4.78 3.45 -27.30
CA PRO A 80 -3.93 2.88 -28.32
C PRO A 80 -3.35 4.06 -29.11
N ILE A 81 -2.07 4.33 -28.87
CA ILE A 81 -1.31 5.27 -29.68
C ILE A 81 -1.13 4.56 -31.02
N ASP A 82 -1.67 5.13 -32.10
CA ASP A 82 -1.30 4.69 -33.44
C ASP A 82 0.19 5.02 -33.59
N LEU A 83 1.04 3.99 -33.53
CA LEU A 83 2.50 4.10 -33.63
C LEU A 83 2.92 4.77 -34.95
N ASP A 84 2.06 4.69 -35.97
CA ASP A 84 2.19 5.37 -37.27
C ASP A 84 2.14 6.91 -37.15
N ASP A 85 1.40 7.46 -36.19
CA ASP A 85 1.29 8.92 -35.98
C ASP A 85 2.49 9.51 -35.20
N LEU A 86 3.29 8.65 -34.53
CA LEU A 86 4.47 9.09 -33.76
C LEU A 86 5.81 8.99 -34.51
N ASN A 87 5.88 8.38 -35.70
CA ASN A 87 7.12 8.27 -36.51
C ASN A 87 8.38 7.86 -35.69
N LEU A 88 8.21 6.97 -34.72
CA LEU A 88 9.24 6.50 -33.78
C LEU A 88 9.88 5.17 -34.20
N GLU A 89 9.76 4.75 -35.47
CA GLU A 89 10.18 3.40 -35.86
C GLU A 89 11.70 3.18 -35.96
N ASP A 90 12.58 4.19 -35.89
CA ASP A 90 13.99 3.99 -36.32
C ASP A 90 15.11 4.70 -35.52
N GLU A 91 14.89 5.29 -34.34
CA GLU A 91 16.02 5.87 -33.57
C GLU A 91 16.05 5.37 -32.11
N ASP A 92 17.22 4.87 -31.69
CA ASP A 92 17.66 4.54 -30.32
C ASP A 92 17.62 3.07 -29.83
N PHE A 93 18.16 2.13 -30.62
CA PHE A 93 18.60 0.82 -30.08
C PHE A 93 20.07 0.42 -30.37
N ASP A 94 20.93 1.31 -30.88
CA ASP A 94 22.30 0.93 -31.33
C ASP A 94 23.49 1.71 -30.74
N GLU A 95 23.33 2.55 -29.71
CA GLU A 95 24.48 3.25 -29.08
C GLU A 95 24.56 3.07 -27.56
N GLU A 96 24.85 1.86 -27.06
CA GLU A 96 25.42 1.72 -25.70
C GLU A 96 26.28 0.45 -25.51
N ASP A 97 26.97 -0.01 -26.57
CA ASP A 97 27.99 -1.07 -26.49
C ASP A 97 29.20 -0.71 -27.37
N LYS A 98 29.99 0.28 -26.92
CA LYS A 98 31.42 0.50 -27.24
C LYS A 98 31.96 1.74 -26.51
N ASP A 99 32.57 1.53 -25.35
CA ASP A 99 33.94 1.98 -24.99
C ASP A 99 34.25 1.74 -23.50
#